data_AF-A0AB37QM87-F1
#
_entry.id   AF-A0AB37QM87-F1
#
_cell.length_a   1.000
_cell.length_b   1.000
_cell.length_c   1.000
_cell.angle_alpha   90.00
_cell.angle_beta   90.00
_cell.angle_gamma   90.00
#
_symmetry.space_group_name_H-M   'P 1'
#
loop_
_entity.id
_entity.type
_entity.pdbx_description
1 polymer ?
#
loop_
_entity_poly.entity_id
_entity_poly.type
_entity_poly.pdbx_seq_one_letter_code
_entity_poly.pdbx_strand_id
1 'polypeptide(L)'
;MSYKPEDPEWELRDRFYLSIGHYAIALYAALIEAGIIPLDELETYGSDDSRLPMSGMATYTPGMEITGGSLGHGLGIAVGACLGLKRKNSRSFVYNLLSDGELNEGSTWEAAMSASHWKLDNLIAIIDVNNQQADGHASEVLAFEPIVDRWQAFGWFTQRVDGNDLNALVAAFDAARQHQGAQPRVIICDTKMGKGVAFLETREKTHFIRVDEHEWDIALSNLDEGKTV
;
A
#
# COMPACT_ATOMS: atom_id res chain seq x y z
N MET A 1 -11.38 6.07 3.81
CA MET A 1 -12.06 4.91 3.17
C MET A 1 -13.39 4.68 3.86
N SER A 2 -14.38 4.13 3.16
CA SER A 2 -15.66 3.69 3.77
C SER A 2 -15.60 2.19 4.06
N TYR A 3 -15.81 1.78 5.30
CA TYR A 3 -15.79 0.38 5.72
C TYR A 3 -16.68 0.17 6.96
N LYS A 4 -16.92 -1.08 7.33
CA LYS A 4 -17.59 -1.48 8.57
C LYS A 4 -16.76 -2.53 9.29
N PRO A 5 -16.24 -2.25 10.49
CA PRO A 5 -15.41 -3.20 11.24
C PRO A 5 -16.09 -4.55 11.46
N GLU A 6 -17.38 -4.52 11.81
CA GLU A 6 -18.20 -5.68 12.12
C GLU A 6 -18.68 -6.46 10.87
N ASP A 7 -18.53 -5.88 9.68
CA ASP A 7 -18.88 -6.51 8.40
C ASP A 7 -17.79 -6.19 7.35
N PRO A 8 -16.60 -6.84 7.46
CA PRO A 8 -15.49 -6.61 6.53
C PRO A 8 -15.81 -6.99 5.08
N GLU A 9 -16.86 -7.78 4.86
CA GLU A 9 -17.34 -8.17 3.53
C GLU A 9 -18.47 -7.29 3.00
N TRP A 10 -18.83 -6.21 3.72
CA TRP A 10 -19.88 -5.28 3.31
C TRP A 10 -19.71 -4.84 1.85
N GLU A 11 -20.72 -5.08 1.02
CA GLU A 11 -20.63 -4.94 -0.45
C GLU A 11 -20.23 -3.53 -0.91
N LEU A 12 -20.64 -2.48 -0.17
CA LEU A 12 -20.39 -1.09 -0.53
C LEU A 12 -19.10 -0.50 0.05
N ARG A 13 -18.28 -1.31 0.75
CA ARG A 13 -16.99 -0.86 1.29
C ARG A 13 -16.04 -0.40 0.17
N ASP A 14 -15.18 0.55 0.50
CA ASP A 14 -13.94 0.76 -0.26
C ASP A 14 -13.00 -0.42 0.01
N ARG A 15 -12.19 -0.80 -0.97
CA ARG A 15 -11.28 -1.95 -0.86
C ARG A 15 -9.82 -1.51 -0.86
N PHE A 16 -9.00 -2.07 0.02
CA PHE A 16 -7.56 -1.82 0.06
C PHE A 16 -6.78 -3.08 -0.31
N TYR A 17 -6.01 -2.99 -1.37
CA TYR A 17 -5.25 -4.09 -1.95
C TYR A 17 -3.77 -3.86 -1.63
N LEU A 18 -3.19 -4.76 -0.84
CA LEU A 18 -1.77 -4.76 -0.53
C LEU A 18 -1.02 -5.62 -1.56
N SER A 19 -0.62 -5.00 -2.67
CA SER A 19 0.10 -5.70 -3.75
C SER A 19 1.48 -6.17 -3.28
N ILE A 20 2.17 -5.29 -2.54
CA ILE A 20 3.38 -5.60 -1.77
C ILE A 20 3.06 -6.41 -0.51
N GLY A 21 2.60 -7.65 -0.72
CA GLY A 21 2.09 -8.51 0.36
C GLY A 21 3.06 -8.79 1.50
N HIS A 22 4.36 -8.54 1.35
CA HIS A 22 5.35 -8.63 2.43
C HIS A 22 5.30 -7.46 3.44
N TYR A 23 4.48 -6.43 3.19
CA TYR A 23 4.20 -5.32 4.12
C TYR A 23 3.02 -5.63 5.05
N ALA A 24 2.59 -6.90 5.13
CA ALA A 24 1.34 -7.28 5.77
C ALA A 24 1.22 -6.83 7.22
N ILE A 25 2.32 -6.84 7.98
CA ILE A 25 2.33 -6.39 9.38
C ILE A 25 1.84 -4.96 9.56
N ALA A 26 2.15 -4.05 8.63
CA ALA A 26 1.67 -2.67 8.69
C ALA A 26 0.17 -2.58 8.41
N LEU A 27 -0.35 -3.38 7.47
CA LEU A 27 -1.79 -3.47 7.22
C LEU A 27 -2.52 -4.12 8.39
N TYR A 28 -1.94 -5.13 9.05
CA TYR A 28 -2.54 -5.73 10.25
C TYR A 28 -2.68 -4.71 11.38
N ALA A 29 -1.65 -3.89 11.62
CA ALA A 29 -1.76 -2.80 12.59
C ALA A 29 -2.91 -1.84 12.24
N ALA A 30 -3.05 -1.46 10.97
CA ALA A 30 -4.17 -0.62 10.53
C ALA A 30 -5.55 -1.30 10.68
N LEU A 31 -5.65 -2.61 10.41
CA LEU A 31 -6.89 -3.38 10.57
C LEU A 31 -7.28 -3.56 12.04
N ILE A 32 -6.30 -3.67 12.94
CA ILE A 32 -6.51 -3.72 14.39
C ILE A 32 -7.05 -2.37 14.89
N GLU A 33 -6.40 -1.26 14.52
CA GLU A 33 -6.87 0.09 14.88
C GLU A 33 -8.24 0.42 14.26
N ALA A 34 -8.54 -0.15 13.08
CA ALA A 34 -9.85 -0.06 12.45
C ALA A 34 -10.92 -0.96 13.12
N GLY A 35 -10.55 -1.78 14.11
CA GLY A 35 -11.47 -2.69 14.82
C GLY A 35 -11.92 -3.91 14.01
N ILE A 36 -11.28 -4.21 12.88
CA ILE A 36 -11.58 -5.37 12.03
C ILE A 36 -10.95 -6.64 12.62
N ILE A 37 -9.76 -6.51 13.22
CA ILE A 37 -9.00 -7.59 13.84
C ILE A 37 -8.82 -7.28 15.33
N PRO A 38 -9.05 -8.24 16.24
CA PRO A 38 -8.72 -8.10 17.66
C PRO A 38 -7.23 -7.87 17.89
N LEU A 39 -6.88 -6.99 18.83
CA LEU A 39 -5.48 -6.67 19.16
C LEU A 39 -4.69 -7.90 19.65
N ASP A 40 -5.34 -8.81 20.38
CA ASP A 40 -4.72 -10.01 20.94
C ASP A 40 -4.27 -11.02 19.87
N GLU A 41 -4.77 -10.94 18.63
CA GLU A 41 -4.27 -11.77 17.54
C GLU A 41 -2.86 -11.42 17.10
N LEU A 42 -2.37 -10.21 17.42
CA LEU A 42 -1.00 -9.79 17.11
C LEU A 42 0.04 -10.74 17.72
N GLU A 43 -0.25 -11.33 18.88
CA GLU A 43 0.60 -12.33 19.56
C GLU A 43 0.80 -13.60 18.73
N THR A 44 -0.08 -13.87 17.76
CA THR A 44 0.01 -15.04 16.89
C THR A 44 0.71 -14.76 15.57
N TYR A 45 1.12 -13.51 15.29
CA TYR A 45 1.70 -13.12 14.00
C TYR A 45 2.82 -14.07 13.56
N GLY A 46 2.72 -14.57 12.31
CA GLY A 46 3.71 -15.46 11.71
C GLY A 46 3.78 -16.88 12.31
N SER A 47 2.93 -17.21 13.28
CA SER A 47 2.83 -18.57 13.85
C SER A 47 1.93 -19.48 13.02
N ASP A 48 2.09 -20.78 13.17
CA ASP A 48 1.18 -21.78 12.59
C ASP A 48 -0.28 -21.50 13.02
N ASP A 49 -1.21 -21.76 12.09
CA ASP A 49 -2.66 -21.52 12.24
C ASP A 49 -3.09 -20.06 12.51
N SER A 50 -2.14 -19.11 12.55
CA SER A 50 -2.46 -17.70 12.68
C SER A 50 -3.17 -17.16 11.44
N ARG A 51 -4.13 -16.26 11.68
CA ARG A 51 -4.75 -15.45 10.63
C ARG A 51 -3.88 -14.28 10.19
N LEU A 52 -2.71 -14.08 10.80
CA LEU A 52 -1.76 -13.00 10.51
C LEU A 52 -0.42 -13.56 9.99
N PRO A 53 -0.39 -14.17 8.78
CA PRO A 53 0.84 -14.68 8.19
C PRO A 53 1.78 -13.54 7.78
N MET A 54 3.09 -13.83 7.65
CA MET A 54 4.10 -12.82 7.26
C MET A 54 3.81 -12.16 5.90
N SER A 55 3.14 -12.86 4.99
CA SER A 55 2.62 -12.29 3.74
C SER A 55 1.11 -12.36 3.71
N GLY A 56 0.46 -11.25 3.38
CA GLY A 56 -1.00 -11.08 3.49
C GLY A 56 -1.80 -12.11 2.68
N MET A 57 -2.82 -12.70 3.30
CA MET A 57 -3.65 -13.76 2.72
C MET A 57 -5.14 -13.44 2.88
N ALA A 58 -5.84 -13.19 1.77
CA ALA A 58 -7.27 -12.87 1.80
C ALA A 58 -8.17 -14.05 2.20
N THR A 59 -7.67 -15.28 2.08
CA THR A 59 -8.47 -16.49 2.34
C THR A 59 -8.95 -16.59 3.79
N TYR A 60 -8.19 -16.04 4.74
CA TYR A 60 -8.48 -16.22 6.16
C TYR A 60 -8.16 -15.00 7.05
N THR A 61 -7.59 -13.91 6.50
CA THR A 61 -7.40 -12.66 7.24
C THR A 61 -8.56 -11.69 6.97
N PRO A 62 -9.41 -11.36 7.97
CA PRO A 62 -10.49 -10.39 7.79
C PRO A 62 -9.97 -9.02 7.32
N GLY A 63 -10.65 -8.40 6.36
CA GLY A 63 -10.25 -7.10 5.81
C GLY A 63 -9.09 -7.15 4.80
N MET A 64 -8.44 -8.30 4.62
CA MET A 64 -7.47 -8.51 3.54
C MET A 64 -8.21 -8.86 2.25
N GLU A 65 -8.12 -8.01 1.24
CA GLU A 65 -8.93 -8.15 0.01
C GLU A 65 -8.28 -9.04 -1.06
N ILE A 66 -6.95 -9.16 -1.04
CA ILE A 66 -6.19 -10.00 -1.96
C ILE A 66 -5.13 -10.80 -1.22
N THR A 67 -4.80 -11.98 -1.74
CA THR A 67 -3.58 -12.68 -1.35
C THR A 67 -2.41 -12.05 -2.09
N GLY A 68 -1.48 -11.47 -1.33
CA GLY A 68 -0.30 -10.81 -1.86
C GLY A 68 0.90 -11.75 -1.97
N GLY A 69 2.08 -11.16 -2.21
CA GLY A 69 3.38 -11.84 -2.16
C GLY A 69 4.05 -11.94 -3.53
N SER A 70 3.31 -12.32 -4.56
CA SER A 70 3.81 -12.24 -5.94
C SER A 70 3.57 -10.83 -6.49
N LEU A 71 4.64 -10.03 -6.54
CA LEU A 71 4.63 -8.66 -7.05
C LEU A 71 4.04 -8.60 -8.48
N GLY A 72 3.43 -7.46 -8.81
CA GLY A 72 2.87 -7.16 -10.14
C GLY A 72 1.42 -7.63 -10.33
N HIS A 73 0.88 -8.45 -9.44
CA HIS A 73 -0.48 -8.98 -9.59
C HIS A 73 -1.58 -8.07 -9.04
N GLY A 74 -1.34 -7.35 -7.94
CA GLY A 74 -2.39 -6.64 -7.21
C GLY A 74 -3.07 -5.56 -8.05
N LEU A 75 -2.32 -4.81 -8.87
CA LEU A 75 -2.90 -3.79 -9.74
C LEU A 75 -3.82 -4.41 -10.82
N GLY A 76 -3.46 -5.56 -11.37
CA GLY A 76 -4.32 -6.30 -12.31
C GLY A 76 -5.62 -6.79 -11.66
N ILE A 77 -5.54 -7.29 -10.41
CA ILE A 77 -6.74 -7.68 -9.65
C ILE A 77 -7.60 -6.43 -9.35
N ALA A 78 -6.98 -5.30 -9.01
CA ALA A 78 -7.68 -4.04 -8.75
C ALA A 78 -8.43 -3.54 -9.99
N VAL A 79 -7.83 -3.66 -11.19
CA VAL A 79 -8.51 -3.37 -12.47
C VAL A 79 -9.77 -4.22 -12.63
N GLY A 80 -9.69 -5.52 -12.39
CA GLY A 80 -10.85 -6.43 -12.45
C GLY A 80 -11.95 -6.05 -11.47
N ALA A 81 -11.58 -5.71 -10.23
CA ALA A 81 -12.51 -5.29 -9.19
C ALA A 81 -13.21 -3.97 -9.53
N CYS A 82 -12.48 -2.98 -10.04
CA CYS A 82 -13.03 -1.70 -10.46
C CYS A 82 -14.01 -1.84 -11.63
N LEU A 83 -13.71 -2.70 -12.61
CA LEU A 83 -14.63 -3.05 -13.69
C LEU A 83 -15.93 -3.66 -13.14
N GLY A 84 -15.83 -4.59 -12.20
CA GLY A 84 -16.98 -5.20 -11.52
C GLY A 84 -17.83 -4.17 -10.77
N LEU A 85 -17.19 -3.28 -10.01
CA LEU A 85 -17.87 -2.20 -9.28
C LEU A 85 -18.61 -1.24 -10.21
N LYS A 86 -17.98 -0.83 -11.34
CA LYS A 86 -18.63 0.02 -12.34
C LYS A 86 -19.84 -0.66 -12.98
N ARG A 87 -19.75 -1.96 -13.30
CA ARG A 87 -20.89 -2.74 -13.80
C ARG A 87 -22.05 -2.81 -12.79
N LYS A 88 -21.75 -2.78 -11.50
CA LYS A 88 -22.74 -2.73 -10.42
C LYS A 88 -23.25 -1.31 -10.12
N ASN A 89 -22.81 -0.29 -10.85
CA ASN A 89 -23.05 1.13 -10.53
C ASN A 89 -22.64 1.51 -9.09
N SER A 90 -21.62 0.84 -8.55
CA SER A 90 -21.10 1.15 -7.22
C SER A 90 -20.32 2.46 -7.22
N ARG A 91 -20.29 3.13 -6.07
CA ARG A 91 -19.49 4.33 -5.79
C ARG A 91 -18.21 4.02 -5.00
N SER A 92 -17.96 2.75 -4.69
CA SER A 92 -16.80 2.32 -3.93
C SER A 92 -15.51 2.49 -4.73
N PHE A 93 -14.44 2.80 -4.02
CA PHE A 93 -13.09 2.90 -4.55
C PHE A 93 -12.28 1.65 -4.25
N VAL A 94 -11.32 1.35 -5.13
CA VAL A 94 -10.25 0.39 -4.87
C VAL A 94 -8.95 1.17 -4.74
N TYR A 95 -8.26 0.92 -3.64
CA TYR A 95 -6.92 1.44 -3.34
C TYR A 95 -5.93 0.30 -3.53
N ASN A 96 -4.86 0.50 -4.30
CA ASN A 96 -3.83 -0.51 -4.49
C ASN A 96 -2.48 0.05 -4.10
N LEU A 97 -1.86 -0.51 -3.05
CA LEU A 97 -0.52 -0.15 -2.60
C LEU A 97 0.51 -1.08 -3.25
N LEU A 98 1.49 -0.48 -3.92
CA LEU A 98 2.63 -1.11 -4.58
C LEU A 98 3.93 -0.41 -4.15
N SER A 99 5.09 -0.99 -4.43
CA SER A 99 6.41 -0.36 -4.23
C SER A 99 7.08 0.02 -5.54
N ASP A 100 8.13 0.85 -5.46
CA ASP A 100 9.04 1.11 -6.56
C ASP A 100 9.69 -0.16 -7.15
N GLY A 101 10.04 -1.15 -6.33
CA GLY A 101 10.53 -2.45 -6.78
C GLY A 101 9.50 -3.26 -7.55
N GLU A 102 8.23 -3.21 -7.16
CA GLU A 102 7.14 -3.86 -7.88
C GLU A 102 6.91 -3.28 -9.29
N LEU A 103 7.34 -2.04 -9.55
CA LEU A 103 7.27 -1.44 -10.89
C LEU A 103 8.18 -2.11 -11.93
N ASN A 104 9.07 -2.99 -11.49
CA ASN A 104 9.89 -3.80 -12.38
C ASN A 104 9.09 -4.92 -13.07
N GLU A 105 7.92 -5.27 -12.54
CA GLU A 105 7.04 -6.29 -13.12
C GLU A 105 6.28 -5.74 -14.34
N GLY A 106 6.34 -6.49 -15.45
CA GLY A 106 5.65 -6.11 -16.70
C GLY A 106 4.13 -6.06 -16.56
N SER A 107 3.57 -6.94 -15.73
CA SER A 107 2.13 -7.03 -15.44
C SER A 107 1.57 -5.74 -14.81
N THR A 108 2.38 -5.01 -14.04
CA THR A 108 2.02 -3.68 -13.50
C THR A 108 1.70 -2.71 -14.63
N TRP A 109 2.51 -2.70 -15.69
CA TRP A 109 2.33 -1.78 -16.83
C TRP A 109 1.18 -2.21 -17.75
N GLU A 110 0.95 -3.52 -17.91
CA GLU A 110 -0.25 -4.03 -18.58
C GLU A 110 -1.53 -3.58 -17.86
N ALA A 111 -1.54 -3.67 -16.53
CA ALA A 111 -2.65 -3.21 -15.71
C ALA A 111 -2.82 -1.68 -15.78
N ALA A 112 -1.71 -0.92 -15.79
CA ALA A 112 -1.74 0.54 -15.94
C ALA A 112 -2.37 0.98 -17.26
N MET A 113 -2.01 0.32 -18.38
CA MET A 113 -2.66 0.54 -19.69
C MET A 113 -4.15 0.23 -19.63
N SER A 114 -4.51 -0.93 -19.06
CA SER A 114 -5.90 -1.39 -18.99
C SER A 114 -6.78 -0.44 -18.17
N ALA A 115 -6.31 0.01 -17.00
CA ALA A 115 -7.07 0.92 -16.14
C ALA A 115 -7.43 2.24 -16.84
N SER A 116 -6.47 2.78 -17.59
CA SER A 116 -6.66 4.00 -18.37
C SER A 116 -7.64 3.80 -19.52
N HIS A 117 -7.45 2.72 -20.31
CA HIS A 117 -8.35 2.36 -21.40
C HIS A 117 -9.81 2.25 -20.94
N TRP A 118 -10.04 1.61 -19.79
CA TRP A 118 -11.36 1.42 -19.22
C TRP A 118 -11.88 2.58 -18.36
N LYS A 119 -11.12 3.69 -18.26
CA LYS A 119 -11.50 4.89 -17.53
C LYS A 119 -11.88 4.57 -16.07
N LEU A 120 -11.00 3.87 -15.38
CA LEU A 120 -11.20 3.41 -14.00
C LEU A 120 -10.94 4.52 -12.98
N ASP A 121 -11.76 5.58 -13.01
CA ASP A 121 -11.77 6.66 -12.01
C ASP A 121 -11.99 6.20 -10.56
N ASN A 122 -12.49 4.98 -10.34
CA ASN A 122 -12.64 4.39 -9.03
C ASN A 122 -11.38 3.63 -8.53
N LEU A 123 -10.26 3.72 -9.26
CA LEU A 123 -8.97 3.15 -8.89
C LEU A 123 -7.99 4.24 -8.42
N ILE A 124 -7.42 4.05 -7.23
CA ILE A 124 -6.33 4.87 -6.70
C ILE A 124 -5.13 3.95 -6.41
N ALA A 125 -4.10 4.04 -7.23
CA ALA A 125 -2.80 3.40 -6.98
C ALA A 125 -1.97 4.27 -6.02
N ILE A 126 -1.23 3.63 -5.13
CA ILE A 126 -0.30 4.25 -4.19
C ILE A 126 1.04 3.57 -4.40
N ILE A 127 2.10 4.34 -4.62
CA ILE A 127 3.44 3.81 -4.86
C ILE A 127 4.32 4.26 -3.70
N ASP A 128 4.81 3.30 -2.93
CA ASP A 128 5.86 3.50 -1.94
C ASP A 128 7.22 3.60 -2.63
N VAL A 129 7.79 4.80 -2.68
CA VAL A 129 9.10 5.09 -3.26
C VAL A 129 10.09 5.34 -2.13
N ASN A 130 10.69 4.26 -1.64
CA ASN A 130 11.72 4.30 -0.59
C ASN A 130 13.14 4.06 -1.14
N ASN A 131 13.27 3.81 -2.46
CA ASN A 131 14.48 3.49 -3.19
C ASN A 131 15.25 2.27 -2.64
N GLN A 132 14.53 1.24 -2.17
CA GLN A 132 15.10 0.00 -1.63
C GLN A 132 14.46 -1.25 -2.24
N GLN A 133 15.29 -2.20 -2.64
CA GLN A 133 14.92 -3.56 -3.02
C GLN A 133 15.80 -4.56 -2.24
N ALA A 134 15.57 -5.86 -2.46
CA ALA A 134 16.35 -6.91 -1.82
C ALA A 134 17.86 -6.83 -2.15
N ASP A 135 18.21 -6.47 -3.38
CA ASP A 135 19.59 -6.41 -3.87
C ASP A 135 20.23 -5.01 -3.78
N GLY A 136 19.55 -4.05 -3.14
CA GLY A 136 20.07 -2.69 -2.91
C GLY A 136 19.14 -1.60 -3.41
N HIS A 137 19.70 -0.45 -3.77
CA HIS A 137 18.92 0.71 -4.18
C HIS A 137 18.15 0.44 -5.48
N ALA A 138 16.84 0.69 -5.48
CA ALA A 138 15.99 0.47 -6.65
C ALA A 138 16.49 1.22 -7.90
N SER A 139 17.04 2.43 -7.72
CA SER A 139 17.67 3.24 -8.76
C SER A 139 18.90 2.61 -9.41
N GLU A 140 19.58 1.68 -8.72
CA GLU A 140 20.79 1.01 -9.19
C GLU A 140 20.50 -0.42 -9.68
N VAL A 141 19.46 -1.06 -9.15
CA VAL A 141 19.01 -2.39 -9.59
C VAL A 141 18.25 -2.30 -10.91
N LEU A 142 17.12 -1.58 -10.95
CA LEU A 142 16.36 -1.31 -12.17
C LEU A 142 15.56 0.00 -12.03
N ALA A 143 16.14 1.07 -12.57
CA ALA A 143 15.64 2.43 -12.37
C ALA A 143 14.20 2.66 -12.87
N PHE A 144 13.37 3.22 -11.99
CA PHE A 144 11.96 3.52 -12.23
C PHE A 144 11.69 4.96 -12.71
N GLU A 145 12.67 5.87 -12.62
CA GLU A 145 12.54 7.26 -13.07
C GLU A 145 12.61 7.41 -14.61
N PRO A 146 11.93 8.40 -15.23
CA PRO A 146 11.04 9.39 -14.63
C PRO A 146 9.64 8.81 -14.35
N ILE A 147 9.30 8.57 -13.09
CA ILE A 147 8.10 7.81 -12.72
C ILE A 147 6.82 8.59 -12.97
N VAL A 148 6.82 9.90 -12.69
CA VAL A 148 5.67 10.78 -12.91
C VAL A 148 5.28 10.77 -14.39
N ASP A 149 6.26 10.99 -15.27
CA ASP A 149 6.05 11.04 -16.72
C ASP A 149 5.57 9.70 -17.27
N ARG A 150 6.12 8.57 -16.78
CA ARG A 150 5.67 7.23 -17.18
C ARG A 150 4.18 7.04 -16.89
N TRP A 151 3.72 7.33 -15.67
CA TRP A 151 2.30 7.19 -15.31
C TRP A 151 1.39 8.17 -16.07
N GLN A 152 1.83 9.41 -16.26
CA GLN A 152 1.10 10.38 -17.08
C GLN A 152 0.98 9.92 -18.54
N ALA A 153 2.02 9.30 -19.11
CA ALA A 153 1.98 8.74 -20.46
C ALA A 153 0.97 7.58 -20.60
N PHE A 154 0.74 6.80 -19.53
CA PHE A 154 -0.35 5.83 -19.48
C PHE A 154 -1.73 6.48 -19.29
N GLY A 155 -1.83 7.79 -19.12
CA GLY A 155 -3.11 8.51 -19.00
C GLY A 155 -3.67 8.57 -17.59
N TRP A 156 -2.84 8.45 -16.55
CA TRP A 156 -3.25 8.54 -15.16
C TRP A 156 -3.22 9.98 -14.63
N PHE A 157 -4.11 10.29 -13.69
CA PHE A 157 -3.98 11.49 -12.86
C PHE A 157 -2.91 11.23 -11.80
N THR A 158 -1.76 11.89 -11.95
CA THR A 158 -0.55 11.58 -11.18
C THR A 158 -0.20 12.70 -10.22
N GLN A 159 0.09 12.32 -8.97
CA GLN A 159 0.61 13.19 -7.92
C GLN A 159 1.89 12.59 -7.35
N ARG A 160 2.86 13.41 -6.96
CA ARG A 160 4.04 12.99 -6.18
C ARG A 160 4.13 13.85 -4.93
N VAL A 161 4.26 13.22 -3.77
CA VAL A 161 4.22 13.88 -2.45
C VAL A 161 5.25 13.26 -1.50
N ASP A 162 5.59 13.99 -0.44
CA ASP A 162 6.29 13.39 0.72
C ASP A 162 5.34 12.41 1.41
N GLY A 163 5.66 11.13 1.36
CA GLY A 163 4.87 10.06 1.96
C GLY A 163 4.99 9.98 3.48
N ASN A 164 5.86 10.77 4.10
CA ASN A 164 6.01 10.86 5.55
C ASN A 164 5.31 12.10 6.14
N ASP A 165 4.69 12.94 5.30
CA ASP A 165 3.87 14.08 5.72
C ASP A 165 2.37 13.72 5.61
N LEU A 166 1.72 13.54 6.76
CA LEU A 166 0.30 13.20 6.82
C LEU A 166 -0.59 14.26 6.17
N ASN A 167 -0.27 15.55 6.27
CA ASN A 167 -1.07 16.60 5.65
C ASN A 167 -0.96 16.54 4.12
N ALA A 168 0.25 16.28 3.60
CA ALA A 168 0.47 16.10 2.17
C ALA A 168 -0.29 14.87 1.64
N LEU A 169 -0.28 13.75 2.38
CA LEU A 169 -1.03 12.55 2.03
C LEU A 169 -2.54 12.79 2.03
N VAL A 170 -3.09 13.43 3.08
CA VAL A 170 -4.53 13.75 3.15
C VAL A 170 -4.94 14.61 1.96
N ALA A 171 -4.19 15.67 1.67
CA ALA A 171 -4.46 16.55 0.53
C ALA A 171 -4.41 15.77 -0.81
N ALA A 172 -3.46 14.86 -0.99
CA ALA A 172 -3.33 14.05 -2.20
C ALA A 172 -4.49 13.07 -2.37
N PHE A 173 -4.94 12.41 -1.29
CA PHE A 173 -6.11 11.52 -1.33
C PHE A 173 -7.41 12.28 -1.59
N ASP A 174 -7.57 13.46 -1.01
CA ASP A 174 -8.71 14.33 -1.27
C ASP A 174 -8.75 14.78 -2.73
N ALA A 175 -7.61 15.25 -3.26
CA ALA A 175 -7.48 15.61 -4.67
C ALA A 175 -7.77 14.42 -5.59
N ALA A 176 -7.28 13.22 -5.27
CA ALA A 176 -7.52 12.00 -6.05
C ALA A 176 -9.01 11.60 -6.04
N ARG A 177 -9.69 11.67 -4.90
CA ARG A 177 -11.13 11.33 -4.80
C ARG A 177 -12.02 12.39 -5.47
N GLN A 178 -11.65 13.66 -5.39
CA GLN A 178 -12.41 14.79 -5.93
C GLN A 178 -12.11 15.07 -7.41
N HIS A 179 -11.10 14.41 -7.98
CA HIS A 179 -10.77 14.55 -9.40
C HIS A 179 -11.96 14.16 -10.29
N GLN A 180 -12.38 15.10 -11.13
CA GLN A 180 -13.57 14.96 -11.99
C GLN A 180 -13.30 14.19 -13.29
N GLY A 181 -12.03 14.00 -13.66
CA GLY A 181 -11.66 13.22 -14.84
C GLY A 181 -11.90 11.73 -14.64
N ALA A 182 -12.22 11.05 -15.75
CA ALA A 182 -12.48 9.61 -15.77
C ALA A 182 -11.19 8.76 -15.71
N GLN A 183 -10.03 9.41 -15.50
CA GLN A 183 -8.73 8.76 -15.43
C GLN A 183 -8.58 8.02 -14.10
N PRO A 184 -7.90 6.86 -14.06
CA PRO A 184 -7.41 6.30 -12.80
C PRO A 184 -6.35 7.23 -12.17
N ARG A 185 -6.12 7.09 -10.86
CA ARG A 185 -5.32 8.02 -10.06
C ARG A 185 -4.12 7.31 -9.47
N VAL A 186 -2.96 7.94 -9.46
CA VAL A 186 -1.77 7.42 -8.81
C VAL A 186 -1.16 8.48 -7.91
N ILE A 187 -0.85 8.08 -6.68
CA ILE A 187 -0.14 8.89 -5.70
C ILE A 187 1.22 8.24 -5.47
N ILE A 188 2.27 8.94 -5.85
CA ILE A 188 3.66 8.52 -5.71
C ILE A 188 4.16 9.13 -4.40
N CYS A 189 4.50 8.28 -3.44
CA CYS A 189 4.88 8.68 -2.10
C CYS A 189 6.38 8.51 -1.94
N ASP A 190 7.13 9.60 -1.86
CA ASP A 190 8.54 9.55 -1.47
C ASP A 190 8.61 9.26 0.03
N THR A 191 9.06 8.07 0.41
CA THR A 191 9.07 7.60 1.80
C THR A 191 10.48 7.31 2.30
N LYS A 192 10.62 7.19 3.61
CA LYS A 192 11.88 6.79 4.24
C LYS A 192 11.68 5.46 4.97
N MET A 193 12.46 4.45 4.61
CA MET A 193 12.48 3.20 5.37
C MET A 193 12.86 3.45 6.83
N GLY A 194 12.14 2.81 7.75
CA GLY A 194 12.37 2.95 9.19
C GLY A 194 11.94 4.31 9.77
N LYS A 195 11.17 5.12 9.02
CA LYS A 195 10.73 6.45 9.44
C LYS A 195 10.20 6.44 10.88
N GLY A 196 10.71 7.35 11.69
CA GLY A 196 10.33 7.51 13.10
C GLY A 196 11.21 6.76 14.09
N VAL A 197 12.13 5.90 13.61
CA VAL A 197 13.15 5.24 14.43
C VAL A 197 14.53 5.57 13.88
N ALA A 198 15.27 6.43 14.58
CA ALA A 198 16.45 7.11 14.02
C ALA A 198 17.55 6.15 13.54
N PHE A 199 17.81 5.07 14.28
CA PHE A 199 18.84 4.10 13.89
C PHE A 199 18.41 3.19 12.74
N LEU A 200 17.11 2.95 12.56
CA LEU A 200 16.57 2.18 11.43
C LEU A 200 16.64 3.00 10.13
N GLU A 201 16.42 4.32 10.24
CA GLU A 201 16.53 5.26 9.13
C GLU A 201 17.94 5.36 8.51
N THR A 202 18.98 4.97 9.26
CA THR A 202 20.39 5.03 8.82
C THR A 202 21.02 3.66 8.55
N ARG A 203 20.27 2.58 8.75
CA ARG A 203 20.81 1.21 8.63
C ARG A 203 21.07 0.88 7.16
N GLU A 204 22.15 0.14 6.90
CA GLU A 204 22.60 -0.18 5.53
C GLU A 204 21.71 -1.23 4.84
N LYS A 205 21.22 -2.22 5.60
CA LYS A 205 20.30 -3.26 5.12
C LYS A 205 18.93 -3.04 5.72
N THR A 206 18.03 -2.54 4.90
CA THR A 206 16.70 -2.12 5.34
C THR A 206 15.61 -3.00 4.76
N HIS A 207 15.80 -3.67 3.61
CA HIS A 207 14.74 -4.52 3.04
C HIS A 207 14.21 -5.61 3.98
N PHE A 208 15.08 -6.19 4.82
CA PHE A 208 14.69 -7.08 5.93
C PHE A 208 15.14 -6.49 7.26
N ILE A 209 14.37 -5.53 7.79
CA ILE A 209 14.67 -4.97 9.11
C ILE A 209 14.49 -6.04 10.17
N ARG A 210 15.55 -6.29 10.94
CA ARG A 210 15.47 -6.97 12.24
C ARG A 210 15.76 -5.95 13.33
N VAL A 211 14.92 -5.89 14.35
CA VAL A 211 15.18 -5.11 15.56
C VAL A 211 15.71 -6.07 16.60
N ASP A 212 16.96 -5.89 17.03
CA ASP A 212 17.56 -6.76 18.04
C ASP A 212 16.93 -6.49 19.42
N GLU A 213 16.99 -7.47 20.33
CA GLU A 213 16.34 -7.39 21.66
C GLU A 213 16.66 -6.08 22.40
N HIS A 214 17.93 -5.67 22.39
CA HIS A 214 18.43 -4.47 23.04
C HIS A 214 18.05 -3.15 22.34
N GLU A 215 17.53 -3.21 21.11
CA GLU A 215 17.13 -2.04 20.32
C GLU A 215 15.65 -1.68 20.50
N TRP A 216 14.84 -2.58 21.06
CA TRP A 216 13.39 -2.39 21.20
C TRP A 216 13.03 -1.17 22.03
N ASP A 217 13.62 -1.02 23.22
CA ASP A 217 13.33 0.12 24.10
C ASP A 217 13.71 1.45 23.44
N ILE A 218 14.79 1.45 22.64
CA ILE A 218 15.24 2.62 21.88
C ILE A 218 14.23 2.96 20.79
N ALA A 219 13.78 1.95 20.03
CA ALA A 219 12.80 2.13 18.97
C ALA A 219 11.47 2.67 19.52
N LEU A 220 10.97 2.10 20.61
CA LEU A 220 9.75 2.55 21.28
C LEU A 220 9.88 3.98 21.79
N SER A 221 11.01 4.31 22.43
CA SER A 221 11.28 5.68 22.91
C SER A 221 11.28 6.69 21.76
N ASN A 222 11.90 6.37 20.63
CA ASN A 222 11.90 7.23 19.44
C ASN A 222 10.48 7.47 18.90
N LEU A 223 9.65 6.43 18.86
CA LEU A 223 8.26 6.55 18.40
C LEU A 223 7.42 7.41 19.37
N ASP A 224 7.61 7.27 20.68
CA ASP A 224 6.89 8.05 21.68
C ASP A 224 7.30 9.52 21.69
N GLU A 225 8.58 9.84 21.51
CA GLU A 225 9.05 11.22 21.31
C GLU A 225 8.48 11.85 20.03
N GLY A 226 8.27 11.04 18.99
CA GLY A 226 7.69 11.46 17.72
C GLY A 226 6.17 11.66 17.74
N LYS A 227 5.45 11.12 18.73
CA LYS A 227 4.02 11.38 18.96
C LYS A 227 3.87 12.80 19.48
N THR A 228 3.85 13.76 18.57
CA THR A 228 3.49 15.14 18.91
C THR A 228 2.06 15.13 19.43
N VAL A 229 1.84 15.63 20.66
CA VAL A 229 0.51 15.80 21.28
C VAL A 229 -0.38 16.71 20.44
#